data_AF-A0A2N4XT61-F1
#
_entry.id   AF-A0A2N4XT61-F1
#
_cell.length_a   1.000
_cell.length_b   1.000
_cell.length_c   1.000
_cell.angle_alpha   90.00
_cell.angle_beta   90.00
_cell.angle_gamma   90.00
#
_symmetry.space_group_name_H-M   'P 1'
#
loop_
_entity.id
_entity.type
_entity.pdbx_description
1 polymer ?
#
loop_
_entity_poly.entity_id
_entity_poly.type
_entity_poly.pdbx_seq_one_letter_code
_entity_poly.pdbx_strand_id
1 'polypeptide(L)'
;MLKYKVLPLAGLILALAACSSNAPAPVEVRAPARPQEGPAVAKPGHYIVKKGDTLYSIANLHKRDYRELAAWNNLTDPNLIEVGQELRVAPQADVLAAKPVAPASSIESRPVPPPAVIGSTVASSASSSLPPASVSTPAATGELKTEPKGGRIAYTPQAWKDLTQPADKAPVTSASAPAAQSAPVESKAPVVADDGSWSWPVSGKVIGSFNESSNKGVDLDGKLGDPVLAAGTGEVKYVGSSLRGYGNLVIIKHNNDFSSVYAHNQEILVKEGQQVKKGQKIATLGKSDADRPKLHFEIRRQGKPVDPLKLLPTR
;
A
#
# COMPACT_ATOMS: atom_id res chain seq x y z
N MET A 1 57.26 -79.48 -20.10
CA MET A 1 58.39 -79.65 -19.15
C MET A 1 58.26 -78.57 -18.08
N LEU A 2 57.33 -78.70 -17.13
CA LEU A 2 57.43 -79.45 -15.88
C LEU A 2 58.60 -79.00 -15.00
N LYS A 3 58.29 -78.24 -13.95
CA LYS A 3 58.85 -78.37 -12.59
C LYS A 3 58.05 -77.48 -11.63
N TYR A 4 56.88 -77.98 -11.22
CA TYR A 4 56.27 -77.61 -9.95
C TYR A 4 57.14 -78.21 -8.84
N LYS A 5 57.61 -77.38 -7.92
CA LYS A 5 58.24 -77.82 -6.68
C LYS A 5 57.21 -77.68 -5.56
N VAL A 6 56.93 -78.81 -4.94
CA VAL A 6 55.92 -79.02 -3.91
C VAL A 6 56.63 -79.17 -2.56
N LEU A 7 56.08 -78.50 -1.53
CA LEU A 7 56.19 -78.75 -0.08
C LEU A 7 57.53 -78.44 0.66
N PRO A 8 57.53 -78.24 2.01
CA PRO A 8 56.40 -78.35 2.94
C PRO A 8 56.17 -77.22 3.97
N LEU A 9 54.90 -77.17 4.35
CA LEU A 9 54.30 -76.63 5.58
C LEU A 9 55.10 -77.03 6.85
N ALA A 10 55.67 -76.06 7.56
CA ALA A 10 56.14 -76.21 8.94
C ALA A 10 56.22 -74.85 9.66
N GLY A 11 55.61 -74.77 10.86
CA GLY A 11 55.76 -73.67 11.84
C GLY A 11 54.78 -72.51 11.64
N LEU A 12 53.56 -72.51 12.17
CA LEU A 12 53.21 -72.36 13.60
C LEU A 12 53.86 -71.14 14.28
N ILE A 13 53.09 -70.04 14.33
CA ILE A 13 52.93 -69.10 15.44
C ILE A 13 54.22 -68.51 16.07
N LEU A 14 54.51 -67.24 15.75
CA LEU A 14 55.20 -66.17 16.54
C LEU A 14 55.87 -65.23 15.51
N ALA A 15 55.71 -63.90 15.46
CA ALA A 15 55.18 -62.96 16.42
C ALA A 15 54.59 -61.76 15.65
N LEU A 16 53.37 -61.36 16.01
CA LEU A 16 52.91 -60.00 15.79
C LEU A 16 53.77 -59.08 16.68
N ALA A 17 54.70 -58.36 16.06
CA ALA A 17 55.31 -57.17 16.64
C ALA A 17 54.99 -55.97 15.75
N ALA A 18 53.69 -55.68 15.63
CA ALA A 18 53.26 -54.34 15.29
C ALA A 18 53.54 -53.47 16.51
N CYS A 19 54.58 -52.64 16.45
CA CYS A 19 54.77 -51.55 17.41
C CYS A 19 53.62 -50.55 17.25
N SER A 20 52.52 -50.80 17.96
CA SER A 20 51.48 -49.81 18.24
C SER A 20 52.06 -48.81 19.25
N SER A 21 52.72 -47.76 18.75
CA SER A 21 52.98 -46.57 19.56
C SER A 21 51.69 -45.77 19.66
N ASN A 22 50.83 -46.16 20.59
CA ASN A 22 49.68 -45.36 20.99
C ASN A 22 50.14 -44.37 22.07
N ALA A 23 50.93 -43.37 21.67
CA ALA A 23 51.06 -42.17 22.49
C ALA A 23 49.74 -41.39 22.29
N PRO A 24 48.91 -41.20 23.33
CA PRO A 24 47.79 -40.28 23.21
C PRO A 24 48.37 -38.91 22.87
N ALA A 25 47.89 -38.32 21.77
CA ALA A 25 48.17 -36.93 21.47
C ALA A 25 47.88 -36.11 22.73
N PRO A 26 48.69 -35.09 23.07
CA PRO A 26 48.37 -34.21 24.17
C PRO A 26 47.01 -33.60 23.84
N VAL A 27 45.99 -34.04 24.57
CA VAL A 27 44.71 -33.36 24.60
C VAL A 27 45.03 -32.11 25.38
N GLU A 28 45.48 -31.08 24.67
CA GLU A 28 45.32 -29.73 25.15
C GLU A 28 43.84 -29.66 25.49
N VAL A 29 43.56 -29.55 26.79
CA VAL A 29 42.24 -29.24 27.29
C VAL A 29 41.96 -27.86 26.73
N ARG A 30 41.49 -27.82 25.49
CA ARG A 30 40.75 -26.71 24.97
C ARG A 30 39.59 -26.64 25.94
N ALA A 31 39.73 -25.69 26.88
CA ALA A 31 38.64 -25.23 27.72
C ALA A 31 37.38 -25.33 26.87
N PRO A 32 36.31 -25.98 27.39
CA PRO A 32 35.15 -26.32 26.59
C PRO A 32 34.85 -25.10 25.75
N ALA A 33 34.95 -25.26 24.43
CA ALA A 33 34.71 -24.16 23.52
C ALA A 33 33.40 -23.57 24.02
N ARG A 34 33.46 -22.35 24.58
CA ARG A 34 32.27 -21.61 24.98
C ARG A 34 31.34 -21.80 23.79
N PRO A 35 30.12 -22.34 23.99
CA PRO A 35 29.23 -22.64 22.89
C PRO A 35 29.33 -21.48 21.92
N GLN A 36 29.88 -21.75 20.72
CA GLN A 36 29.77 -20.78 19.66
C GLN A 36 28.26 -20.62 19.53
N GLU A 37 27.76 -19.47 19.93
CA GLU A 37 26.38 -19.08 19.73
C GLU A 37 26.12 -19.22 18.24
N GLY A 38 25.63 -20.41 17.85
CA GLY A 38 24.70 -20.52 16.77
C GLY A 38 23.61 -19.47 16.99
N PRO A 39 23.02 -18.94 15.92
CA PRO A 39 22.18 -17.74 15.97
C PRO A 39 21.25 -17.83 17.17
N ALA A 40 21.45 -16.89 18.11
CA ALA A 40 20.74 -16.83 19.37
C ALA A 40 19.29 -17.18 19.10
N VAL A 41 18.82 -18.26 19.74
CA VAL A 41 17.42 -18.64 19.73
C VAL A 41 16.69 -17.45 20.31
N ALA A 42 16.19 -16.61 19.41
CA ALA A 42 15.46 -15.43 19.79
C ALA A 42 14.26 -15.92 20.59
N LYS A 43 14.12 -15.41 21.81
CA LYS A 43 12.92 -15.57 22.61
C LYS A 43 11.73 -15.36 21.66
N PRO A 44 10.70 -16.24 21.66
CA PRO A 44 9.60 -16.11 20.71
C PRO A 44 9.03 -14.69 20.80
N GLY A 45 9.21 -13.91 19.73
CA GLY A 45 8.79 -12.51 19.68
C GLY A 45 9.89 -11.44 19.72
N HIS A 46 11.18 -11.79 19.66
CA HIS A 46 12.28 -10.81 19.48
C HIS A 46 13.14 -11.16 18.26
N TYR A 47 13.82 -10.18 17.65
CA TYR A 47 14.69 -10.33 16.48
C TYR A 47 15.88 -9.38 16.60
N ILE A 48 17.10 -9.87 16.36
CA ILE A 48 18.31 -9.04 16.37
C ILE A 48 18.58 -8.54 14.95
N VAL A 49 18.59 -7.22 14.78
CA VAL A 49 18.81 -6.56 13.48
C VAL A 49 20.19 -6.93 12.94
N LYS A 50 20.24 -7.45 11.71
CA LYS A 50 21.49 -7.78 11.03
C LYS A 50 21.87 -6.67 10.05
N LYS A 51 23.14 -6.68 9.62
CA LYS A 51 23.64 -5.73 8.62
C LYS A 51 22.84 -5.88 7.31
N GLY A 52 22.17 -4.81 6.90
CA GLY A 52 21.33 -4.77 5.70
C GLY A 52 19.85 -5.04 5.96
N ASP A 53 19.45 -5.33 7.20
CA ASP A 53 18.04 -5.39 7.56
C ASP A 53 17.44 -3.98 7.66
N THR A 54 16.17 -3.88 7.30
CA THR A 54 15.34 -2.70 7.51
C THR A 54 14.15 -3.11 8.37
N LEU A 55 13.51 -2.16 9.06
CA LEU A 55 12.32 -2.46 9.85
C LEU A 55 11.23 -3.11 8.98
N TYR A 56 11.17 -2.70 7.71
CA TYR A 56 10.27 -3.25 6.70
C TYR A 56 10.60 -4.72 6.34
N SER A 57 11.87 -5.05 6.09
CA SER A 57 12.26 -6.43 5.75
C SER A 57 12.05 -7.40 6.91
N ILE A 58 12.29 -6.94 8.14
CA ILE A 58 12.03 -7.70 9.37
C ILE A 58 10.52 -7.89 9.57
N ALA A 59 9.71 -6.84 9.42
CA ALA A 59 8.25 -6.93 9.51
C ALA A 59 7.67 -7.95 8.51
N ASN A 60 8.16 -7.93 7.27
CA ASN A 60 7.74 -8.87 6.22
C ASN A 60 8.12 -10.31 6.56
N LEU A 61 9.33 -10.54 7.08
CA LEU A 61 9.77 -11.86 7.52
C LEU A 61 8.84 -12.45 8.59
N HIS A 62 8.38 -11.59 9.51
CA HIS A 62 7.50 -11.98 10.61
C HIS A 62 6.00 -11.84 10.29
N LYS A 63 5.63 -11.53 9.04
CA LYS A 63 4.24 -11.29 8.60
C LYS A 63 3.51 -10.26 9.48
N ARG A 64 4.21 -9.23 9.94
CA ARG A 64 3.68 -8.11 10.73
C ARG A 64 3.74 -6.81 9.94
N ASP A 65 3.05 -5.80 10.43
CA ASP A 65 3.17 -4.44 9.90
C ASP A 65 4.39 -3.73 10.52
N TYR A 66 5.15 -3.00 9.70
CA TYR A 66 6.34 -2.29 10.19
C TYR A 66 5.98 -1.17 11.18
N ARG A 67 4.78 -0.57 11.06
CA ARG A 67 4.30 0.48 11.95
C ARG A 67 3.94 -0.09 13.32
N GLU A 68 3.37 -1.30 13.35
CA GLU A 68 3.11 -2.04 14.60
C GLU A 68 4.42 -2.42 15.29
N LEU A 69 5.43 -2.89 14.53
CA LEU A 69 6.77 -3.15 15.07
C LEU A 69 7.44 -1.87 15.58
N ALA A 70 7.31 -0.75 14.87
CA ALA A 70 7.80 0.55 15.34
C ALA A 70 7.15 0.95 16.66
N ALA A 71 5.83 0.76 16.78
CA ALA A 71 5.07 1.05 18.00
C ALA A 71 5.46 0.14 19.17
N TRP A 72 5.64 -1.16 18.94
CA TRP A 72 6.06 -2.11 19.99
C TRP A 72 7.48 -1.87 20.50
N ASN A 73 8.31 -1.17 19.72
CA ASN A 73 9.69 -0.86 20.04
C ASN A 73 9.92 0.64 20.30
N ASN A 74 8.85 1.44 20.40
CA ASN A 74 8.89 2.89 20.61
C ASN A 74 9.90 3.62 19.70
N LEU A 75 9.99 3.21 18.43
CA LEU A 75 10.90 3.83 17.48
C LEU A 75 10.33 5.18 17.03
N THR A 76 11.01 6.27 17.38
CA THR A 76 10.69 7.64 16.91
C THR A 76 10.85 7.75 15.40
N ASP A 77 11.90 7.13 14.87
CA ASP A 77 12.21 7.08 13.43
C ASP A 77 12.17 5.62 12.92
N PRO A 78 11.07 5.19 12.27
CA PRO A 78 10.92 3.81 11.78
C PRO A 78 11.95 3.36 10.73
N ASN A 79 12.67 4.31 10.13
CA ASN A 79 13.71 4.06 9.13
C ASN A 79 15.11 3.93 9.73
N LEU A 80 15.28 4.28 11.01
CA LEU A 80 16.58 4.28 11.69
C LEU A 80 16.61 3.12 12.69
N ILE A 81 17.16 1.98 12.25
CA ILE A 81 17.45 0.83 13.10
C ILE A 81 18.94 0.50 13.03
N GLU A 82 19.52 0.15 14.16
CA GLU A 82 20.95 -0.13 14.27
C GLU A 82 21.24 -1.62 14.16
N VAL A 83 22.38 -1.97 13.57
CA VAL A 83 22.83 -3.37 13.49
C VAL A 83 23.17 -3.87 14.89
N GLY A 84 22.58 -5.00 15.28
CA GLY A 84 22.70 -5.57 16.63
C GLY A 84 21.58 -5.14 17.58
N GLN A 85 20.69 -4.24 17.17
CA GLN A 85 19.52 -3.83 17.97
C GLN A 85 18.53 -4.99 18.11
N GLU A 86 18.04 -5.24 19.33
CA GLU A 86 16.96 -6.20 19.58
C GLU A 86 15.61 -5.53 19.36
N LEU A 87 14.83 -6.05 18.41
CA LEU A 87 13.48 -5.60 18.10
C LEU A 87 12.46 -6.65 18.50
N ARG A 88 11.39 -6.19 19.15
CA ARG A 88 10.20 -6.96 19.41
C ARG A 88 9.37 -7.13 18.14
N VAL A 89 9.06 -8.38 17.79
CA VAL A 89 8.34 -8.77 16.57
C VAL A 89 7.02 -9.50 16.85
N ALA A 90 6.64 -9.65 18.12
CA ALA A 90 5.35 -10.18 18.54
C ALA A 90 4.65 -9.22 19.51
N PRO A 91 3.29 -9.19 19.50
CA PRO A 91 2.55 -8.42 20.49
C PRO A 91 2.86 -8.96 21.88
N GLN A 92 2.99 -8.06 22.86
CA GLN A 92 2.93 -8.49 24.24
C GLN A 92 1.55 -9.12 24.45
N ALA A 93 1.53 -10.38 24.85
CA ALA A 93 0.36 -10.95 25.50
C ALA A 93 0.22 -10.30 26.89
N ASP A 94 0.08 -8.98 26.94
CA ASP A 94 -0.45 -8.31 28.12
C ASP A 94 -1.95 -8.54 28.09
N VAL A 95 -2.33 -9.63 28.75
CA VAL A 95 -3.51 -9.72 29.61
C VAL A 95 -4.46 -8.52 29.53
N LEU A 96 -5.31 -8.51 28.51
CA LEU A 96 -6.72 -8.24 28.74
C LEU A 96 -7.29 -9.42 29.55
N ALA A 97 -6.85 -9.56 30.79
CA ALA A 97 -7.65 -10.18 31.84
C ALA A 97 -8.77 -9.18 32.17
N ALA A 98 -9.68 -8.97 31.22
CA ALA A 98 -11.02 -8.56 31.56
C ALA A 98 -11.57 -9.67 32.45
N LYS A 99 -11.67 -9.41 33.76
CA LYS A 99 -12.52 -10.20 34.64
C LYS A 99 -13.87 -10.39 33.92
N PRO A 100 -14.42 -11.62 33.83
CA PRO A 100 -15.74 -11.78 33.27
C PRO A 100 -16.72 -11.03 34.19
N VAL A 101 -17.31 -9.95 33.68
CA VAL A 101 -18.53 -9.38 34.26
C VAL A 101 -19.63 -10.39 33.93
N ALA A 102 -20.13 -11.05 34.96
CA ALA A 102 -21.29 -11.91 34.87
C ALA A 102 -22.49 -11.13 34.30
N PRO A 103 -23.36 -11.75 33.50
CA PRO A 103 -24.58 -11.10 33.04
C PRO A 103 -25.55 -10.96 34.22
N ALA A 104 -25.69 -9.74 34.75
CA ALA A 104 -26.79 -9.39 35.62
C ALA A 104 -28.00 -9.04 34.76
N SER A 105 -28.91 -10.01 34.62
CA SER A 105 -30.28 -9.78 34.23
C SER A 105 -30.95 -8.84 35.24
N SER A 106 -31.32 -7.63 34.84
CA SER A 106 -32.55 -6.99 35.31
C SER A 106 -32.86 -5.77 34.44
N ILE A 107 -34.00 -5.82 33.75
CA ILE A 107 -34.61 -4.66 33.10
C ILE A 107 -35.48 -4.01 34.19
N GLU A 108 -35.02 -2.89 34.75
CA GLU A 108 -35.83 -2.04 35.64
C GLU A 108 -36.17 -0.76 34.88
N SER A 109 -37.41 -0.65 34.41
CA SER A 109 -37.95 0.57 33.81
C SER A 109 -38.29 1.59 34.89
N ARG A 110 -37.52 2.67 35.01
CA ARG A 110 -37.85 3.80 35.89
C ARG A 110 -38.33 5.01 35.07
N PRO A 111 -39.49 5.62 35.39
CA PRO A 111 -40.02 6.75 34.62
C PRO A 111 -39.19 8.03 34.77
N VAL A 112 -39.19 8.84 33.71
CA VAL A 112 -38.51 10.15 33.61
C VAL A 112 -39.34 11.25 34.33
N PRO A 113 -38.78 11.98 35.32
CA PRO A 113 -39.38 13.22 35.80
C PRO A 113 -38.98 14.45 34.95
N PRO A 114 -39.87 15.46 34.84
CA PRO A 114 -39.74 16.62 33.94
C PRO A 114 -38.68 17.65 34.38
N PRO A 115 -38.27 18.59 33.49
CA PRO A 115 -37.11 19.45 33.73
C PRO A 115 -37.47 20.64 34.62
N ALA A 116 -36.72 20.81 35.71
CA ALA A 116 -36.72 22.03 36.51
C ALA A 116 -35.51 22.90 36.13
N VAL A 117 -35.86 24.12 35.75
CA VAL A 117 -35.03 25.32 35.52
C VAL A 117 -34.22 25.73 36.76
N ILE A 118 -33.42 26.81 36.59
CA ILE A 118 -32.72 27.67 37.58
C ILE A 118 -31.47 27.07 38.27
N GLY A 119 -30.33 27.74 38.36
CA GLY A 119 -29.96 29.10 37.99
C GLY A 119 -28.43 29.24 37.94
N SER A 120 -27.98 30.11 37.04
CA SER A 120 -26.57 30.47 36.89
C SER A 120 -26.25 31.57 37.89
N THR A 121 -25.34 31.30 38.83
CA THR A 121 -24.76 32.35 39.68
C THR A 121 -23.26 32.49 39.41
N VAL A 122 -22.96 33.68 38.93
CA VAL A 122 -21.71 34.43 38.86
C VAL A 122 -20.61 34.05 39.87
N ALA A 123 -19.38 33.91 39.37
CA ALA A 123 -18.19 34.40 40.05
C ALA A 123 -17.06 34.66 39.03
N SER A 124 -16.66 35.92 39.01
CA SER A 124 -15.68 36.56 38.15
C SER A 124 -14.25 36.22 38.57
N SER A 125 -13.35 36.07 37.61
CA SER A 125 -11.92 36.35 37.78
C SER A 125 -11.33 36.74 36.44
N ALA A 126 -11.23 38.06 36.26
CA ALA A 126 -10.49 38.71 35.21
C ALA A 126 -8.98 38.66 35.50
N SER A 127 -8.18 38.45 34.46
CA SER A 127 -6.88 39.12 34.35
C SER A 127 -6.55 39.39 32.89
N SER A 128 -6.38 40.68 32.65
CA SER A 128 -6.12 41.36 31.40
C SER A 128 -4.63 41.31 31.06
N SER A 129 -4.28 41.27 29.77
CA SER A 129 -3.43 42.31 29.17
C SER A 129 -3.33 42.13 27.64
N LEU A 130 -3.38 43.28 26.99
CA LEU A 130 -3.48 43.57 25.55
C LEU A 130 -2.07 43.75 24.91
N PRO A 131 -1.98 43.83 23.56
CA PRO A 131 -0.72 43.89 22.79
C PRO A 131 -0.16 45.32 22.65
N PRO A 132 1.04 45.47 22.05
CA PRO A 132 1.20 46.39 20.90
C PRO A 132 2.08 45.78 19.79
N ALA A 133 1.69 45.80 18.51
CA ALA A 133 1.76 46.88 17.51
C ALA A 133 3.12 47.00 16.77
N SER A 134 3.01 47.06 15.45
CA SER A 134 3.98 47.18 14.35
C SER A 134 5.05 48.27 14.49
N VAL A 135 6.21 48.13 13.80
CA VAL A 135 6.66 48.98 12.65
C VAL A 135 8.02 48.55 12.04
N SER A 136 8.03 48.46 10.70
CA SER A 136 9.01 48.97 9.68
C SER A 136 10.54 48.70 9.69
N THR A 137 11.00 48.33 8.47
CA THR A 137 12.31 48.25 7.74
C THR A 137 13.31 49.44 7.91
N PRO A 138 14.57 49.49 7.33
CA PRO A 138 15.17 48.77 6.16
C PRO A 138 16.70 48.39 6.15
N ALA A 139 17.11 47.74 5.04
CA ALA A 139 18.41 47.79 4.30
C ALA A 139 19.68 47.15 4.91
N ALA A 140 20.66 46.60 4.20
CA ALA A 140 20.93 46.09 2.84
C ALA A 140 22.32 45.38 2.95
N THR A 141 22.62 44.29 2.24
CA THR A 141 23.54 44.24 1.07
C THR A 141 23.76 42.77 0.72
N GLY A 142 23.72 42.42 -0.57
CA GLY A 142 24.04 41.08 -1.06
C GLY A 142 23.43 40.80 -2.42
N GLU A 143 24.07 41.33 -3.46
CA GLU A 143 23.80 41.10 -4.87
C GLU A 143 23.50 39.63 -5.22
N LEU A 144 22.42 39.40 -5.96
CA LEU A 144 22.35 38.40 -7.03
C LEU A 144 21.19 38.79 -7.96
N LYS A 145 21.58 39.34 -9.10
CA LYS A 145 20.76 39.82 -10.20
C LYS A 145 20.52 38.65 -11.16
N THR A 146 19.26 38.28 -11.40
CA THR A 146 18.57 38.29 -12.72
C THR A 146 17.42 37.28 -12.78
N GLU A 147 16.23 37.84 -12.95
CA GLU A 147 14.90 37.26 -13.18
C GLU A 147 14.73 36.52 -14.54
N PRO A 148 13.59 35.82 -14.74
CA PRO A 148 13.27 35.08 -15.96
C PRO A 148 13.12 35.98 -17.20
N LYS A 149 13.61 35.49 -18.36
CA LYS A 149 13.43 36.12 -19.68
C LYS A 149 11.95 36.06 -20.11
N GLY A 150 11.16 37.04 -19.67
CA GLY A 150 9.88 37.39 -20.28
C GLY A 150 10.10 38.21 -21.54
N GLY A 151 9.74 37.65 -22.70
CA GLY A 151 9.84 38.34 -23.99
C GLY A 151 8.92 39.57 -24.05
N ARG A 152 9.46 40.71 -24.48
CA ARG A 152 8.69 41.89 -24.84
C ARG A 152 8.37 41.82 -26.33
N ILE A 153 7.10 41.58 -26.66
CA ILE A 153 6.59 41.82 -28.01
C ILE A 153 6.23 43.31 -28.08
N ALA A 154 6.69 44.02 -29.10
CA ALA A 154 6.38 45.42 -29.31
C ALA A 154 4.88 45.60 -29.59
N TYR A 155 4.23 46.51 -28.85
CA TYR A 155 2.83 46.89 -29.07
C TYR A 155 2.72 47.68 -30.38
N THR A 156 2.37 47.01 -31.48
CA THR A 156 2.07 47.68 -32.75
C THR A 156 0.60 48.10 -32.81
N PRO A 157 0.27 49.30 -33.32
CA PRO A 157 -1.09 49.84 -33.43
C PRO A 157 -2.09 49.09 -34.35
N GLN A 158 -1.83 47.85 -34.71
CA GLN A 158 -2.77 47.02 -35.47
C GLN A 158 -3.40 45.91 -34.62
N ALA A 159 -2.76 45.50 -33.52
CA ALA A 159 -3.23 44.41 -32.65
C ALA A 159 -4.40 44.80 -31.72
N TRP A 160 -4.70 46.10 -31.56
CA TRP A 160 -5.81 46.57 -30.72
C TRP A 160 -7.13 46.74 -31.47
N LYS A 161 -7.11 46.79 -32.81
CA LYS A 161 -8.34 46.93 -33.60
C LYS A 161 -9.14 45.63 -33.72
N ASP A 162 -8.46 44.48 -33.62
CA ASP A 162 -9.10 43.17 -33.66
C ASP A 162 -9.73 42.75 -32.31
N LEU A 163 -9.44 43.46 -31.21
CA LEU A 163 -9.92 43.14 -29.87
C LEU A 163 -11.19 43.91 -29.44
N THR A 164 -11.69 44.86 -30.25
CA THR A 164 -12.79 45.76 -29.83
C THR A 164 -13.92 45.92 -30.84
N GLN A 165 -14.11 45.01 -31.80
CA GLN A 165 -15.26 45.09 -32.70
C GLN A 165 -16.48 44.34 -32.13
N PRO A 166 -17.61 45.04 -31.89
CA PRO A 166 -18.86 44.40 -31.49
C PRO A 166 -19.55 43.83 -32.74
N ALA A 167 -19.74 42.51 -32.77
CA ALA A 167 -20.51 41.83 -33.81
C ALA A 167 -21.94 41.59 -33.32
N ASP A 168 -22.88 42.41 -33.78
CA ASP A 168 -24.32 42.16 -33.61
C ASP A 168 -25.05 42.29 -34.95
N LYS A 169 -25.64 41.16 -35.39
CA LYS A 169 -26.71 40.93 -36.41
C LYS A 169 -26.39 41.23 -37.90
N ALA A 170 -26.70 40.43 -38.91
CA ALA A 170 -27.30 39.11 -39.23
C ALA A 170 -27.20 38.96 -40.80
N PRO A 171 -27.62 37.90 -41.55
CA PRO A 171 -28.35 36.68 -41.20
C PRO A 171 -27.77 35.35 -41.77
N VAL A 172 -28.47 34.27 -41.41
CA VAL A 172 -28.30 32.82 -41.65
C VAL A 172 -27.91 32.34 -43.07
N THR A 173 -27.03 31.33 -43.12
CA THR A 173 -27.23 30.09 -43.89
C THR A 173 -26.28 28.99 -43.40
N SER A 174 -26.85 27.79 -43.28
CA SER A 174 -26.31 26.58 -42.66
C SER A 174 -25.07 26.00 -43.34
N ALA A 175 -24.01 25.71 -42.57
CA ALA A 175 -23.11 24.57 -42.81
C ALA A 175 -22.31 24.24 -41.53
N SER A 176 -22.39 22.97 -41.16
CA SER A 176 -21.93 22.35 -39.92
C SER A 176 -20.42 22.37 -39.71
N ALA A 177 -19.98 22.87 -38.56
CA ALA A 177 -18.66 22.61 -37.98
C ALA A 177 -18.84 22.34 -36.47
N PRO A 178 -18.51 21.13 -35.94
CA PRO A 178 -18.64 20.84 -34.52
C PRO A 178 -17.61 21.63 -33.73
N ALA A 179 -18.08 22.69 -33.07
CA ALA A 179 -17.35 23.44 -32.08
C ALA A 179 -17.11 22.60 -30.81
N ALA A 180 -15.93 22.82 -30.23
CA ALA A 180 -15.68 22.82 -28.78
C ALA A 180 -16.17 21.60 -28.00
N GLN A 181 -15.28 20.63 -27.80
CA GLN A 181 -15.38 19.71 -26.67
C GLN A 181 -15.29 20.50 -25.37
N SER A 182 -16.47 20.63 -24.79
CA SER A 182 -16.87 21.08 -23.47
C SER A 182 -15.83 20.85 -22.37
N ALA A 183 -15.58 21.91 -21.61
CA ALA A 183 -15.16 21.81 -20.21
C ALA A 183 -16.02 20.75 -19.47
N PRO A 184 -15.46 19.95 -18.54
CA PRO A 184 -16.24 19.01 -17.76
C PRO A 184 -17.18 19.79 -16.85
N VAL A 185 -18.43 19.93 -17.27
CA VAL A 185 -19.50 20.39 -16.40
C VAL A 185 -19.65 19.33 -15.33
N GLU A 186 -19.45 19.75 -14.10
CA GLU A 186 -19.74 19.04 -12.86
C GLU A 186 -21.24 18.70 -12.80
N SER A 187 -21.67 17.66 -13.53
CA SER A 187 -23.01 17.10 -13.39
C SER A 187 -23.08 16.27 -12.11
N LYS A 188 -23.49 16.93 -11.02
CA LYS A 188 -24.17 16.32 -9.88
C LYS A 188 -25.55 15.78 -10.29
N ALA A 189 -25.60 14.86 -11.23
CA ALA A 189 -26.77 14.02 -11.49
C ALA A 189 -26.45 12.61 -10.99
N PRO A 190 -27.34 11.94 -10.24
CA PRO A 190 -27.12 10.56 -9.84
C PRO A 190 -27.09 9.74 -11.11
N VAL A 191 -25.90 9.30 -11.50
CA VAL A 191 -25.74 8.34 -12.59
C VAL A 191 -26.39 7.07 -12.09
N VAL A 192 -27.56 6.78 -12.63
CA VAL A 192 -28.33 5.58 -12.34
C VAL A 192 -27.39 4.39 -12.52
N ALA A 193 -27.23 3.63 -11.46
CA ALA A 193 -26.38 2.46 -11.42
C ALA A 193 -26.84 1.49 -12.52
N ASP A 194 -26.00 1.28 -13.53
CA ASP A 194 -26.30 0.48 -14.72
C ASP A 194 -26.65 -0.98 -14.36
N ASP A 195 -27.48 -1.61 -15.19
CA ASP A 195 -28.14 -2.92 -15.02
C ASP A 195 -27.20 -4.15 -15.03
N GLY A 196 -25.97 -4.00 -14.55
CA GLY A 196 -24.99 -5.09 -14.52
C GLY A 196 -24.35 -5.38 -15.88
N SER A 197 -24.39 -4.43 -16.82
CA SER A 197 -23.65 -4.57 -18.09
C SER A 197 -22.18 -4.23 -17.86
N TRP A 198 -21.36 -5.23 -17.57
CA TRP A 198 -19.93 -5.02 -17.37
C TRP A 198 -19.18 -4.82 -18.68
N SER A 199 -18.10 -4.06 -18.64
CA SER A 199 -17.13 -3.95 -19.72
C SER A 199 -15.75 -4.32 -19.22
N TRP A 200 -14.93 -4.78 -20.14
CA TRP A 200 -13.55 -5.08 -19.80
C TRP A 200 -12.76 -3.80 -19.53
N PRO A 201 -12.00 -3.75 -18.42
CA PRO A 201 -11.25 -2.56 -18.04
C PRO A 201 -9.99 -2.34 -18.89
N VAL A 202 -9.45 -3.41 -19.49
CA VAL A 202 -8.31 -3.38 -20.41
C VAL A 202 -8.50 -4.39 -21.54
N SER A 203 -7.86 -4.15 -22.68
CA SER A 203 -7.96 -5.00 -23.88
C SER A 203 -7.06 -6.24 -23.85
N GLY A 204 -6.20 -6.37 -22.85
CA GLY A 204 -5.27 -7.51 -22.75
C GLY A 204 -5.92 -8.85 -22.44
N LYS A 205 -5.11 -9.91 -22.51
CA LYS A 205 -5.53 -11.29 -22.27
C LYS A 205 -5.61 -11.59 -20.78
N VAL A 206 -6.49 -12.51 -20.38
CA VAL A 206 -6.52 -13.03 -19.01
C VAL A 206 -5.32 -13.94 -18.81
N ILE A 207 -4.46 -13.62 -17.84
CA ILE A 207 -3.26 -14.37 -17.47
C ILE A 207 -3.37 -15.03 -16.08
N GLY A 208 -4.36 -14.62 -15.29
CA GLY A 208 -4.69 -15.23 -14.01
C GLY A 208 -6.21 -15.29 -13.85
N SER A 209 -6.71 -16.47 -13.52
CA SER A 209 -8.15 -16.71 -13.34
C SER A 209 -8.56 -16.61 -11.88
N PHE A 210 -9.85 -16.40 -11.67
CA PHE A 210 -10.46 -16.36 -10.34
C PHE A 210 -10.29 -17.66 -9.57
N ASN A 211 -9.83 -17.53 -8.33
CA ASN A 211 -9.73 -18.58 -7.34
C ASN A 211 -9.94 -17.99 -5.95
N GLU A 212 -11.04 -18.34 -5.29
CA GLU A 212 -11.43 -17.79 -3.98
C GLU A 212 -10.33 -17.84 -2.90
N SER A 213 -9.45 -18.84 -2.97
CA SER A 213 -8.33 -19.00 -2.03
C SER A 213 -7.12 -18.11 -2.37
N SER A 214 -6.71 -18.08 -3.64
CA SER A 214 -5.43 -17.49 -4.04
C SER A 214 -5.55 -16.20 -4.87
N ASN A 215 -6.53 -16.10 -5.76
CA ASN A 215 -6.73 -14.96 -6.66
C ASN A 215 -8.21 -14.51 -6.60
N LYS A 216 -8.49 -13.43 -5.89
CA LYS A 216 -9.85 -12.96 -5.63
C LYS A 216 -10.50 -12.25 -6.83
N GLY A 217 -9.84 -12.24 -7.99
CA GLY A 217 -10.30 -11.58 -9.20
C GLY A 217 -9.73 -12.24 -10.46
N VAL A 218 -9.36 -11.44 -11.45
CA VAL A 218 -8.66 -11.88 -12.65
C VAL A 218 -7.47 -10.97 -12.91
N ASP A 219 -6.37 -11.56 -13.37
CA ASP A 219 -5.21 -10.81 -13.81
C ASP A 219 -5.28 -10.63 -15.32
N LEU A 220 -5.21 -9.38 -15.76
CA LEU A 220 -5.24 -8.99 -17.16
C LEU A 220 -3.87 -8.48 -17.58
N ASP A 221 -3.34 -9.07 -18.64
CA ASP A 221 -2.09 -8.65 -19.26
C ASP A 221 -2.21 -7.23 -19.81
N GLY A 222 -1.09 -6.52 -19.88
CA GLY A 222 -1.07 -5.19 -20.46
C GLY A 222 0.31 -4.56 -20.37
N LYS A 223 0.45 -3.40 -21.01
CA LYS A 223 1.70 -2.63 -21.02
C LYS A 223 1.64 -1.54 -19.97
N LEU A 224 2.82 -1.21 -19.45
CA LEU A 224 2.98 -0.11 -18.50
C LEU A 224 2.46 1.19 -19.13
N GLY A 225 1.50 1.85 -18.48
CA GLY A 225 0.86 3.06 -18.97
C GLY A 225 -0.44 2.85 -19.77
N ASP A 226 -0.84 1.61 -20.07
CA ASP A 226 -2.09 1.34 -20.81
C ASP A 226 -3.29 1.94 -20.08
N PRO A 227 -4.30 2.47 -20.79
CA PRO A 227 -5.47 3.06 -20.15
C PRO A 227 -6.30 1.99 -19.42
N VAL A 228 -6.55 2.20 -18.14
CA VAL A 228 -7.49 1.39 -17.35
C VAL A 228 -8.83 2.10 -17.35
N LEU A 229 -9.85 1.40 -17.86
CA LEU A 229 -11.21 1.91 -17.99
C LEU A 229 -12.10 1.38 -16.87
N ALA A 230 -13.10 2.17 -16.46
CA ALA A 230 -14.12 1.73 -15.52
C ALA A 230 -15.00 0.65 -16.16
N ALA A 231 -15.06 -0.52 -15.53
CA ALA A 231 -15.86 -1.66 -16.00
C ALA A 231 -17.37 -1.37 -16.00
N GLY A 232 -17.83 -0.47 -15.12
CA GLY A 232 -19.21 -0.03 -15.01
C GLY A 232 -19.30 1.42 -14.51
N THR A 233 -20.50 1.98 -14.56
CA THR A 233 -20.79 3.31 -14.01
C THR A 233 -20.93 3.23 -12.49
N GLY A 234 -20.38 4.17 -11.73
CA GLY A 234 -20.46 4.16 -10.28
C GLY A 234 -19.71 5.31 -9.62
N GLU A 235 -19.59 5.24 -8.30
CA GLU A 235 -18.87 6.20 -7.48
C GLU A 235 -17.56 5.60 -6.96
N VAL A 236 -16.46 6.34 -7.07
CA VAL A 236 -15.16 5.94 -6.54
C VAL A 236 -15.21 6.01 -5.01
N LYS A 237 -15.08 4.86 -4.34
CA LYS A 237 -15.11 4.78 -2.87
C LYS A 237 -13.74 4.74 -2.21
N TYR A 238 -12.70 4.41 -2.98
CA TYR A 238 -11.33 4.37 -2.47
C TYR A 238 -10.33 4.64 -3.58
N VAL A 239 -9.32 5.45 -3.28
CA VAL A 239 -8.15 5.73 -4.12
C VAL A 239 -6.93 5.76 -3.21
N GLY A 240 -5.98 4.86 -3.42
CA GLY A 240 -4.74 4.88 -2.66
C GLY A 240 -3.96 3.58 -2.71
N SER A 241 -2.93 3.50 -1.88
CA SER A 241 -2.00 2.37 -1.79
C SER A 241 -1.92 1.74 -0.40
N SER A 242 -2.83 2.10 0.51
CA SER A 242 -2.83 1.61 1.90
C SER A 242 -3.17 0.12 2.01
N LEU A 243 -3.74 -0.48 0.97
CA LEU A 243 -4.12 -1.88 0.94
C LEU A 243 -2.96 -2.74 0.41
N ARG A 244 -2.28 -3.42 1.35
CA ARG A 244 -1.14 -4.28 1.04
C ARG A 244 -1.51 -5.35 0.01
N GLY A 245 -0.63 -5.52 -0.97
CA GLY A 245 -0.78 -6.50 -2.05
C GLY A 245 -1.62 -6.04 -3.23
N TYR A 246 -2.23 -4.85 -3.17
CA TYR A 246 -2.97 -4.25 -4.28
C TYR A 246 -2.22 -3.11 -4.98
N GLY A 247 -1.15 -2.60 -4.37
CA GLY A 247 -0.45 -1.41 -4.85
C GLY A 247 -1.40 -0.22 -4.99
N ASN A 248 -1.24 0.56 -6.04
CA ASN A 248 -2.15 1.67 -6.32
C ASN A 248 -3.50 1.11 -6.74
N LEU A 249 -4.50 1.37 -5.92
CA LEU A 249 -5.83 0.79 -6.00
C LEU A 249 -6.90 1.84 -6.22
N VAL A 250 -7.87 1.50 -7.06
CA VAL A 250 -9.15 2.20 -7.19
C VAL A 250 -10.28 1.23 -6.89
N ILE A 251 -11.24 1.63 -6.06
CA ILE A 251 -12.47 0.87 -5.83
C ILE A 251 -13.66 1.71 -6.26
N ILE A 252 -14.48 1.16 -7.15
CA ILE A 252 -15.70 1.81 -7.64
C ILE A 252 -16.91 1.03 -7.11
N LYS A 253 -17.81 1.70 -6.41
CA LYS A 253 -19.11 1.16 -6.03
C LYS A 253 -20.10 1.47 -7.14
N HIS A 254 -20.70 0.45 -7.72
CA HIS A 254 -21.68 0.60 -8.79
C HIS A 254 -23.08 0.69 -8.19
N ASN A 255 -23.47 -0.31 -7.40
CA ASN A 255 -24.81 -0.45 -6.85
C ASN A 255 -24.71 -0.78 -5.36
N ASN A 256 -25.85 -1.09 -4.71
CA ASN A 256 -25.84 -1.57 -3.33
C ASN A 256 -25.10 -2.91 -3.19
N ASP A 257 -25.23 -3.78 -4.19
CA ASP A 257 -24.62 -5.10 -4.18
C ASP A 257 -23.21 -5.13 -4.75
N PHE A 258 -22.89 -4.36 -5.79
CA PHE A 258 -21.64 -4.54 -6.54
C PHE A 258 -20.60 -3.43 -6.35
N SER A 259 -19.35 -3.83 -6.20
CA SER A 259 -18.17 -2.98 -6.32
C SER A 259 -17.10 -3.64 -7.20
N SER A 260 -16.33 -2.84 -7.91
CA SER A 260 -15.16 -3.30 -8.69
C SER A 260 -13.87 -2.72 -8.12
N VAL A 261 -12.79 -3.49 -8.26
CA VAL A 261 -11.47 -3.21 -7.70
C VAL A 261 -10.46 -3.26 -8.84
N TYR A 262 -9.63 -2.22 -8.95
CA TYR A 262 -8.59 -2.07 -9.97
C TYR A 262 -7.27 -1.87 -9.26
N ALA A 263 -6.37 -2.86 -9.32
CA ALA A 263 -5.11 -2.88 -8.59
C ALA A 263 -3.88 -2.92 -9.50
N HIS A 264 -2.72 -2.70 -8.90
CA HIS A 264 -1.41 -2.62 -9.54
C HIS A 264 -1.29 -1.47 -10.56
N ASN A 265 -2.10 -0.43 -10.41
CA ASN A 265 -2.07 0.73 -11.31
C ASN A 265 -0.74 1.49 -11.17
N GLN A 266 -0.33 2.22 -12.21
CA GLN A 266 0.80 3.13 -12.14
C GLN A 266 0.36 4.49 -11.60
N GLU A 267 -0.62 5.09 -12.25
CA GLU A 267 -1.15 6.41 -11.92
C GLU A 267 -2.68 6.34 -11.83
N ILE A 268 -3.24 7.06 -10.86
CA ILE A 268 -4.68 7.15 -10.67
C ILE A 268 -5.15 8.53 -11.13
N LEU A 269 -6.12 8.56 -12.04
CA LEU A 269 -6.63 9.77 -12.69
C LEU A 269 -7.92 10.28 -12.06
N VAL A 270 -8.46 9.53 -11.10
CA VAL A 270 -9.71 9.84 -10.38
C VAL A 270 -9.46 10.09 -8.90
N LYS A 271 -10.43 10.73 -8.26
CA LYS A 271 -10.41 11.04 -6.82
C LYS A 271 -11.50 10.27 -6.09
N GLU A 272 -11.33 10.10 -4.78
CA GLU A 272 -12.38 9.54 -3.92
C GLU A 272 -13.63 10.41 -3.97
N GLY A 273 -14.81 9.78 -3.98
CA GLY A 273 -16.11 10.43 -4.14
C GLY A 273 -16.45 10.84 -5.58
N GLN A 274 -15.52 10.69 -6.53
CA GLN A 274 -15.78 11.04 -7.93
C GLN A 274 -16.77 10.05 -8.56
N GLN A 275 -17.73 10.59 -9.31
CA GLN A 275 -18.61 9.80 -10.18
C GLN A 275 -17.88 9.45 -11.48
N VAL A 276 -17.93 8.18 -11.87
CA VAL A 276 -17.29 7.66 -13.08
C VAL A 276 -18.30 6.89 -13.93
N LYS A 277 -18.17 7.04 -15.26
CA LYS A 277 -19.02 6.32 -16.23
C LYS A 277 -18.31 5.07 -16.73
N LYS A 278 -19.08 4.05 -17.11
CA LYS A 278 -18.56 2.87 -17.82
C LYS A 278 -17.71 3.30 -19.03
N GLY A 279 -16.52 2.71 -19.17
CA GLY A 279 -15.57 3.04 -20.23
C GLY A 279 -14.76 4.31 -19.99
N GLN A 280 -14.99 5.06 -18.91
CA GLN A 280 -14.18 6.22 -18.55
C GLN A 280 -12.78 5.78 -18.13
N LYS A 281 -11.74 6.49 -18.58
CA LYS A 281 -10.37 6.27 -18.11
C LYS A 281 -10.24 6.69 -16.64
N ILE A 282 -9.86 5.76 -15.78
CA ILE A 282 -9.75 5.98 -14.33
C ILE A 282 -8.31 5.90 -13.82
N ALA A 283 -7.45 5.17 -14.51
CA ALA A 283 -6.06 4.96 -14.12
C ALA A 283 -5.22 4.56 -15.34
N THR A 284 -3.92 4.39 -15.11
CA THR A 284 -3.01 3.74 -16.05
C THR A 284 -2.50 2.42 -15.47
N LEU A 285 -2.36 1.41 -16.31
CA LEU A 285 -1.89 0.10 -15.93
C LEU A 285 -0.44 0.21 -15.47
N GLY A 286 -0.11 -0.49 -14.40
CA GLY A 286 1.23 -0.47 -13.84
C GLY A 286 1.69 -1.85 -13.41
N LYS A 287 2.62 -1.80 -12.46
CA LYS A 287 3.19 -2.97 -11.77
C LYS A 287 3.37 -2.69 -10.28
N SER A 288 2.55 -1.80 -9.70
CA SER A 288 2.69 -1.45 -8.28
C SER A 288 2.38 -2.68 -7.43
N ASP A 289 3.37 -3.18 -6.69
CA ASP A 289 3.26 -4.43 -5.91
C ASP A 289 2.94 -5.69 -6.75
N ALA A 290 3.32 -5.72 -8.03
CA ALA A 290 3.20 -6.89 -8.91
C ALA A 290 4.56 -7.36 -9.46
N ASP A 291 4.67 -8.64 -9.81
CA ASP A 291 5.87 -9.25 -10.42
C ASP A 291 6.09 -8.80 -11.87
N ARG A 292 5.01 -8.42 -12.55
CA ARG A 292 4.99 -7.97 -13.95
C ARG A 292 3.90 -6.91 -14.16
N PRO A 293 3.95 -6.13 -15.26
CA PRO A 293 2.84 -5.28 -15.64
C PRO A 293 1.58 -6.09 -15.86
N LYS A 294 0.56 -5.86 -15.03
CA LYS A 294 -0.75 -6.50 -15.12
C LYS A 294 -1.77 -5.66 -14.36
N LEU A 295 -3.03 -5.72 -14.78
CA LEU A 295 -4.15 -5.20 -14.00
C LEU A 295 -4.77 -6.34 -13.21
N HIS A 296 -4.82 -6.20 -11.88
CA HIS A 296 -5.65 -7.09 -11.06
C HIS A 296 -7.05 -6.49 -10.96
N PHE A 297 -8.03 -7.20 -11.52
CA PHE A 297 -9.41 -6.76 -11.58
C PHE A 297 -10.30 -7.69 -10.77
N GLU A 298 -11.01 -7.15 -9.79
CA GLU A 298 -11.99 -7.91 -9.00
C GLU A 298 -13.39 -7.31 -9.13
N ILE A 299 -14.39 -8.17 -9.05
CA ILE A 299 -15.77 -7.77 -8.79
C ILE A 299 -16.16 -8.38 -7.46
N ARG A 300 -16.76 -7.57 -6.59
CA ARG A 300 -17.28 -8.01 -5.29
C ARG A 300 -18.77 -7.79 -5.23
N ARG A 301 -19.49 -8.79 -4.73
CA ARG A 301 -20.92 -8.72 -4.41
C ARG A 301 -21.09 -8.76 -2.90
N GLN A 302 -21.63 -7.69 -2.32
CA GLN A 302 -21.81 -7.53 -0.87
C GLN A 302 -20.50 -7.76 -0.09
N GLY A 303 -19.39 -7.26 -0.65
CA GLY A 303 -18.05 -7.41 -0.09
C GLY A 303 -17.35 -8.75 -0.35
N LYS A 304 -18.06 -9.77 -0.84
CA LYS A 304 -17.47 -11.07 -1.20
C LYS A 304 -16.95 -11.05 -2.64
N PRO A 305 -15.75 -11.57 -2.92
CA PRO A 305 -15.23 -11.64 -4.28
C PRO A 305 -16.04 -12.66 -5.09
N VAL A 306 -16.42 -12.28 -6.31
CA VAL A 306 -17.15 -13.11 -7.26
C VAL A 306 -16.35 -13.21 -8.55
N ASP A 307 -16.51 -14.34 -9.25
CA ASP A 307 -15.82 -14.59 -10.52
C ASP A 307 -16.19 -13.53 -11.58
N PRO A 308 -15.26 -12.64 -11.98
CA PRO A 308 -15.53 -11.60 -12.96
C PRO A 308 -15.85 -12.16 -14.35
N LEU A 309 -15.35 -13.35 -14.70
CA LEU A 309 -15.54 -13.93 -16.04
C LEU A 309 -16.99 -14.33 -16.32
N LYS A 310 -17.79 -14.55 -15.25
CA LYS A 310 -19.23 -14.83 -15.37
C LYS A 310 -20.08 -13.59 -15.62
N LEU A 311 -19.51 -12.41 -15.36
CA LEU A 311 -20.20 -11.13 -15.43
C LEU A 311 -19.73 -10.29 -16.63
N LEU A 312 -18.48 -10.47 -17.04
CA LEU A 312 -17.90 -9.82 -18.20
C LEU A 312 -18.39 -10.47 -19.50
N PRO A 313 -18.48 -9.69 -20.59
CA PRO A 313 -18.86 -10.23 -21.89
C PRO A 313 -17.80 -11.19 -22.42
N THR A 314 -18.22 -12.25 -23.09
CA THR A 314 -17.33 -13.20 -23.77
C THR A 314 -16.55 -12.48 -24.88
N ARG A 315 -15.28 -12.87 -25.04
CA ARG A 315 -14.33 -12.33 -26.03
C ARG A 315 -13.90 -13.41 -27.01
#